data_AF-A0A7R9ARP4-F1
#
_entry.id   AF-A0A7R9ARP4-F1
#
_cell.length_a   1.000
_cell.length_b   1.000
_cell.length_c   1.000
_cell.angle_alpha   90.00
_cell.angle_beta   90.00
_cell.angle_gamma   90.00
#
_symmetry.space_group_name_H-M   'P 1'
#
loop_
_entity.id
_entity.type
_entity.pdbx_description
1 polymer ?
#
loop_
_entity_poly.entity_id
_entity_poly.type
_entity_poly.pdbx_seq_one_letter_code
_entity_poly.pdbx_strand_id
1 'polypeptide(L)'
;KETTKTASYWGIVIAGFGLTGVLFYAIFNELFSSKSPNSVYGRSLERCLNEPRIKDALGEPIKGFGEETRRGRRRHVSHLNYERDGKKYLRMKFYLQGIRQKATVHLEMM
;
A
#
# COMPACT_ATOMS: atom_id res chain seq x y z
N LYS A 1 25.99 -24.03 -40.20
CA LYS A 1 24.75 -24.48 -39.49
C LYS A 1 24.82 -24.12 -37.99
N GLU A 2 25.13 -22.87 -37.66
CA GLU A 2 25.23 -22.44 -36.25
C GLU A 2 24.27 -21.29 -35.93
N THR A 3 24.07 -20.37 -36.88
CA THR A 3 23.14 -19.25 -36.80
C THR A 3 21.69 -19.66 -36.53
N THR A 4 21.22 -20.80 -37.05
CA THR A 4 19.85 -21.28 -36.80
C THR A 4 19.65 -21.77 -35.35
N LYS A 5 20.69 -22.34 -34.73
CA LYS A 5 20.60 -22.82 -33.35
C LYS A 5 20.58 -21.64 -32.38
N THR A 6 21.46 -20.65 -32.60
CA THR A 6 21.52 -19.44 -31.77
C THR A 6 20.22 -18.63 -31.84
N ALA A 7 19.62 -18.49 -33.03
CA ALA A 7 18.33 -17.82 -33.19
C ALA A 7 17.20 -18.51 -32.40
N SER A 8 17.20 -19.86 -32.36
CA SER A 8 16.21 -20.63 -31.60
C SER A 8 16.35 -20.43 -30.09
N TYR A 9 17.58 -20.36 -29.56
CA TYR A 9 17.81 -20.11 -28.12
C TYR A 9 17.39 -18.70 -27.72
N TRP A 10 17.73 -17.68 -28.51
CA TRP A 10 17.28 -16.30 -28.25
C TRP A 10 15.75 -16.16 -28.30
N GLY A 11 15.07 -16.89 -29.18
CA GLY A 11 13.60 -16.92 -29.22
C GLY A 11 12.97 -17.43 -27.92
N ILE A 12 13.54 -18.50 -27.34
CA ILE A 12 13.07 -19.06 -26.05
C ILE A 12 13.33 -18.07 -24.90
N VAL A 13 14.49 -17.42 -24.89
CA VAL A 13 14.84 -16.42 -23.87
C VAL A 13 13.86 -15.24 -23.91
N ILE A 14 13.59 -14.69 -25.10
CA ILE A 14 12.64 -13.58 -25.28
C ILE A 14 11.23 -14.01 -24.86
N ALA A 15 10.79 -15.22 -25.21
CA ALA A 15 9.50 -15.75 -24.80
C ALA A 15 9.37 -15.87 -23.26
N GLY A 16 10.43 -16.34 -22.59
CA GLY A 16 10.48 -16.44 -21.13
C GLY A 16 10.41 -15.07 -20.43
N PHE A 17 11.15 -14.08 -20.93
CA PHE A 17 11.08 -12.70 -20.42
C PHE A 17 9.72 -12.06 -20.71
N GLY A 18 9.12 -12.34 -21.87
CA GLY A 18 7.77 -11.89 -22.20
C GLY A 18 6.72 -12.42 -21.23
N LEU A 19 6.71 -13.74 -20.98
CA LEU A 19 5.76 -14.36 -20.05
C LEU A 19 5.95 -13.84 -18.62
N THR A 20 7.21 -13.78 -18.16
CA THR A 20 7.54 -13.27 -16.82
C THR A 20 7.17 -11.80 -16.69
N GLY A 21 7.42 -10.99 -17.72
CA GLY A 21 7.06 -9.58 -17.77
C GLY A 21 5.56 -9.35 -17.71
N VAL A 22 4.76 -10.14 -18.42
CA VAL A 22 3.28 -10.07 -18.36
C VAL A 22 2.76 -10.45 -16.98
N LEU A 23 3.28 -11.54 -16.39
CA LEU A 23 2.85 -11.96 -15.06
C LEU A 23 3.25 -10.94 -13.99
N PHE A 24 4.48 -10.43 -14.07
CA PHE A 24 4.98 -9.38 -13.18
C PHE A 24 4.17 -8.10 -13.35
N TYR A 25 3.83 -7.72 -14.59
CA TYR A 25 2.97 -6.57 -14.87
C TYR A 25 1.56 -6.79 -14.32
N ALA A 26 0.97 -7.97 -14.49
CA ALA A 26 -0.34 -8.29 -13.94
C ALA A 26 -0.34 -8.19 -12.42
N ILE A 27 0.64 -8.78 -11.73
CA ILE A 27 0.76 -8.71 -10.27
C ILE A 27 1.00 -7.27 -9.80
N PHE A 28 1.93 -6.54 -10.45
CA PHE A 28 2.23 -5.16 -10.10
C PHE A 28 1.02 -4.27 -10.35
N ASN A 29 0.34 -4.44 -11.49
CA ASN A 29 -0.88 -3.71 -11.77
C ASN A 29 -1.99 -4.13 -10.81
N GLU A 30 -2.15 -5.39 -10.41
CA GLU A 30 -3.12 -5.79 -9.39
C GLU A 30 -2.82 -5.09 -8.05
N LEU A 31 -1.54 -5.06 -7.64
CA LEU A 31 -1.09 -4.44 -6.39
C LEU A 31 -1.19 -2.91 -6.41
N PHE A 32 -0.94 -2.27 -7.56
CA PHE A 32 -0.91 -0.82 -7.70
C PHE A 32 -2.23 -0.22 -8.23
N SER A 33 -2.99 -0.95 -9.04
CA SER A 33 -4.35 -0.61 -9.52
C SER A 33 -5.39 -0.79 -8.41
N SER A 34 -5.20 -1.79 -7.55
CA SER A 34 -6.10 -2.00 -6.42
C SER A 34 -5.71 -1.18 -5.20
N LYS A 35 -5.59 0.15 -5.30
CA LYS A 35 -5.52 1.10 -4.16
C LYS A 35 -4.92 0.48 -2.87
N SER A 36 -3.72 -0.11 -2.95
CA SER A 36 -3.29 -1.05 -1.90
C SER A 36 -3.35 -0.36 -0.54
N PRO A 37 -4.01 -0.95 0.47
CA PRO A 37 -4.19 -0.32 1.78
C PRO A 37 -2.88 0.19 2.38
N ASN A 38 -1.75 -0.47 2.09
CA ASN A 38 -0.43 -0.03 2.54
C ASN A 38 0.07 1.25 1.87
N SER A 39 -0.17 1.44 0.57
CA SER A 39 0.27 2.65 -0.13
C SER A 39 -0.57 3.87 0.26
N VAL A 40 -1.89 3.66 0.44
CA VAL A 40 -2.80 4.67 0.97
C VAL A 40 -2.45 5.02 2.42
N TYR A 41 -2.15 4.02 3.25
CA TYR A 41 -1.66 4.23 4.62
C TYR A 41 -0.39 5.07 4.62
N GLY A 42 0.64 4.70 3.86
CA GLY A 42 1.92 5.43 3.80
C GLY A 42 1.74 6.90 3.43
N ARG A 43 1.01 7.18 2.35
CA ARG A 43 0.73 8.56 1.91
C ARG A 43 -0.08 9.36 2.93
N SER A 44 -1.07 8.72 3.56
CA SER A 44 -1.89 9.38 4.58
C SER A 44 -1.09 9.67 5.85
N LEU A 45 -0.20 8.77 6.24
CA LEU A 45 0.68 8.93 7.39
C LEU A 45 1.67 10.08 7.15
N GLU A 46 2.33 10.12 6.00
CA GLU A 46 3.23 11.24 5.64
C GLU A 46 2.52 12.58 5.66
N ARG A 47 1.30 12.65 5.11
CA ARG A 47 0.47 13.87 5.20
C ARG A 47 0.18 14.27 6.65
N CYS A 48 -0.20 13.33 7.50
CA CYS A 48 -0.46 13.61 8.90
C CYS A 48 0.81 14.07 9.65
N LEU A 49 1.96 13.48 9.33
CA LEU A 49 3.24 13.84 9.95
C LEU A 49 3.74 15.21 9.50
N ASN A 50 3.41 15.65 8.29
CA ASN A 50 3.83 16.96 7.77
C ASN A 50 2.91 18.11 8.21
N GLU A 51 1.73 17.82 8.74
CA GLU A 51 0.75 18.84 9.15
C GLU A 51 1.17 19.48 10.50
N PRO A 52 1.45 20.79 10.56
CA PRO A 52 1.92 21.47 11.77
C PRO A 52 0.93 21.37 12.93
N ARG A 53 -0.37 21.39 12.64
CA ARG A 53 -1.43 21.25 13.66
C ARG A 53 -1.35 19.91 14.40
N ILE A 54 -0.99 18.83 13.68
CA ILE A 54 -0.87 17.49 14.25
C ILE A 54 0.42 17.40 15.07
N LYS A 55 1.51 18.01 14.58
CA LYS A 55 2.77 18.12 15.32
C LYS A 55 2.60 18.84 16.66
N ASP A 56 1.91 19.97 16.66
CA ASP A 56 1.68 20.76 17.87
C ASP A 56 0.79 20.03 18.88
N ALA A 57 -0.22 19.31 18.39
CA ALA A 57 -1.16 18.57 19.24
C ALA A 57 -0.54 17.30 19.85
N LEU A 58 0.16 16.48 19.06
CA LEU A 58 0.71 15.20 19.52
C LEU A 58 2.09 15.34 20.17
N GLY A 59 2.90 16.29 19.71
CA GLY A 59 4.29 16.47 20.07
C GLY A 59 5.23 15.44 19.43
N GLU A 60 6.34 15.91 18.86
CA GLU A 60 7.38 15.06 18.26
C GLU A 60 8.15 14.28 19.33
N PRO A 61 8.59 13.04 19.07
CA PRO A 61 8.42 12.26 17.83
C PRO A 61 7.06 11.56 17.73
N ILE A 62 6.46 11.56 16.53
CA ILE A 62 5.16 10.93 16.25
C ILE A 62 5.37 9.57 15.59
N LYS A 63 4.73 8.53 16.12
CA LYS A 63 4.73 7.16 15.59
C LYS A 63 3.34 6.79 15.07
N GLY A 64 3.27 6.25 13.85
CA GLY A 64 2.04 5.67 13.29
C GLY A 64 2.00 4.15 13.49
N PHE A 65 0.85 3.60 13.89
CA PHE A 65 0.62 2.16 13.97
C PHE A 65 -0.79 1.78 13.52
N GLY A 66 -0.93 0.55 13.01
CA GLY A 66 -2.21 -0.03 12.60
C GLY A 66 -3.10 -0.43 13.79
N GLU A 67 -4.18 -1.15 13.50
CA GLU A 67 -5.09 -1.61 14.54
C GLU A 67 -4.44 -2.67 15.43
N GLU A 68 -4.56 -2.47 16.74
CA GLU A 68 -4.07 -3.42 17.73
C GLU A 68 -5.08 -4.57 17.77
N THR A 69 -4.67 -5.74 17.25
CA THR A 69 -5.48 -6.95 17.41
C THR A 69 -5.65 -7.26 18.88
N ARG A 70 -6.73 -7.96 19.26
CA ARG A 70 -7.03 -8.39 20.64
C ARG A 70 -5.88 -9.17 21.34
N ARG A 71 -4.87 -9.61 20.58
CA ARG A 71 -3.65 -10.30 21.02
C ARG A 71 -2.38 -9.42 20.99
N GLY A 72 -2.51 -8.09 20.87
CA GLY A 72 -1.38 -7.15 20.89
C GLY A 72 -0.53 -7.08 19.62
N ARG A 73 -0.92 -7.75 18.52
CA ARG A 73 -0.23 -7.62 17.23
C ARG A 73 -0.72 -6.36 16.51
N ARG A 74 0.19 -5.44 16.17
CA ARG A 74 -0.05 -4.16 15.47
C ARG A 74 0.23 -4.21 13.96
N ARG A 75 0.01 -5.38 13.32
CA ARG A 75 0.43 -5.59 11.93
C ARG A 75 -0.65 -5.30 10.88
N HIS A 76 -1.92 -5.18 11.26
CA HIS A 76 -3.00 -5.00 10.29
C HIS A 76 -3.61 -3.61 10.42
N VAL A 77 -3.63 -2.87 9.32
CA VAL A 77 -4.40 -1.63 9.24
C VAL A 77 -5.86 -2.02 9.02
N SER A 78 -6.79 -1.47 9.80
CA SER A 78 -8.22 -1.72 9.61
C SER A 78 -8.63 -1.07 8.30
N HIS A 79 -8.87 -1.86 7.27
CA HIS A 79 -9.34 -1.36 5.98
C HIS A 79 -10.60 -2.11 5.56
N LEU A 80 -11.61 -1.36 5.11
CA LEU A 80 -12.87 -1.90 4.63
C LEU A 80 -13.09 -1.36 3.21
N ASN A 81 -13.06 -2.26 2.25
CA ASN A 81 -13.46 -1.97 0.88
C ASN A 81 -14.98 -2.17 0.81
N TYR A 82 -15.72 -1.13 0.44
CA TYR A 82 -17.15 -1.21 0.22
C TYR A 82 -17.51 -0.56 -1.11
N GLU A 83 -18.57 -1.06 -1.73
CA GLU A 83 -19.09 -0.51 -2.96
C GLU A 83 -20.39 0.22 -2.67
N ARG A 84 -20.49 1.47 -3.09
CA ARG A 84 -21.71 2.28 -2.98
C ARG A 84 -21.92 3.00 -4.30
N ASP A 85 -23.12 2.90 -4.85
CA ASP A 85 -23.52 3.56 -6.10
C ASP A 85 -22.57 3.25 -7.28
N GLY A 86 -22.09 1.99 -7.37
CA GLY A 86 -21.17 1.52 -8.41
C GLY A 86 -19.73 2.02 -8.28
N LYS A 87 -19.37 2.61 -7.13
CA LYS A 87 -18.03 3.16 -6.87
C LYS A 87 -17.38 2.46 -5.67
N LYS A 88 -16.09 2.14 -5.80
CA LYS A 88 -15.31 1.42 -4.79
C LYS A 88 -14.69 2.38 -3.79
N TYR A 89 -15.22 2.38 -2.58
CA TYR A 89 -14.71 3.12 -1.45
C TYR A 89 -13.75 2.26 -0.60
N LEU A 90 -12.69 2.90 -0.11
CA LEU A 90 -11.75 2.36 0.84
C LEU A 90 -11.85 3.20 2.11
N ARG A 91 -12.36 2.60 3.19
CA ARG A 91 -12.30 3.19 4.53
C ARG A 91 -11.17 2.58 5.32
N MET A 92 -10.40 3.41 6.00
CA MET A 92 -9.23 3.00 6.75
C MET A 92 -9.18 3.68 8.11
N LYS A 93 -8.73 2.94 9.12
CA LYS A 93 -8.49 3.46 10.47
C LYS A 93 -7.10 3.07 10.95
N PHE A 94 -6.35 4.05 11.44
CA PHE A 94 -5.05 3.85 12.06
C PHE A 94 -4.81 4.84 13.20
N TYR A 95 -3.73 4.66 13.94
CA TYR A 95 -3.45 5.41 15.16
C TYR A 95 -2.09 6.11 15.07
N LEU A 96 -2.03 7.29 15.68
CA LEU A 96 -0.82 8.08 15.86
C LEU A 96 -0.54 8.22 17.35
N GLN A 97 0.73 8.16 17.74
CA GLN A 97 1.18 8.41 19.11
C GLN A 97 2.36 9.35 19.08
N GLY A 98 2.16 10.55 19.63
CA GLY A 98 3.24 11.46 19.95
C GLY A 98 3.66 11.33 21.41
N ILE A 99 4.51 12.26 21.85
CA ILE A 99 5.01 12.29 23.22
C ILE A 99 3.94 12.76 24.22
N ARG A 100 3.03 13.63 23.79
CA ARG A 100 1.98 14.21 24.65
C ARG A 100 0.70 13.41 24.59
N GLN A 101 0.24 13.09 23.38
CA GLN A 101 -1.08 12.54 23.14
C GLN A 101 -1.09 11.46 22.05
N LYS A 102 -2.19 10.70 22.03
CA LYS A 102 -2.53 9.73 21.00
C LYS A 102 -3.68 10.27 20.16
N ALA A 103 -3.68 9.99 18.86
CA ALA A 103 -4.75 10.34 17.95
C ALA A 103 -5.19 9.12 17.13
N THR A 104 -6.44 9.17 16.67
CA THR A 104 -7.02 8.18 15.77
C THR A 104 -7.34 8.85 14.46
N VAL A 105 -6.85 8.28 13.36
CA VAL A 105 -7.07 8.80 12.01
C VAL A 105 -8.11 7.94 11.31
N HIS A 106 -9.13 8.62 10.79
CA HIS A 106 -10.14 8.02 9.93
C HIS A 106 -9.92 8.54 8.51
N LEU A 107 -9.70 7.62 7.58
CA LEU A 107 -9.53 7.92 6.17
C LEU A 107 -10.64 7.25 5.38
N GLU A 108 -11.18 7.97 4.41
CA GLU A 108 -12.14 7.46 3.45
C GLU A 108 -11.72 7.93 2.06
N MET A 109 -11.61 7.00 1.12
CA MET A 109 -11.18 7.27 -0.24
C MET A 109 -12.20 6.67 -1.21
N MET A 110 -12.70 7.50 -2.13
CA MET A 110 -13.60 7.12 -3.24
C MET A 110 -12.83 6.58 -4.44
#